data_AF-A0A1M3QV70-F1
#
_entry.id   AF-A0A1M3QV70-F1
#
_cell.length_a   1.000
_cell.length_b   1.000
_cell.length_c   1.000
_cell.angle_alpha   90.00
_cell.angle_beta   90.00
_cell.angle_gamma   90.00
#
_symmetry.space_group_name_H-M   'P 1'
#
loop_
_entity.id
_entity.type
_entity.pdbx_description
1 polymer ?
#
loop_
_entity_poly.entity_id
_entity_poly.type
_entity_poly.pdbx_seq_one_letter_code
_entity_poly.pdbx_strand_id
1 'polypeptide(L)'
;KAVGTSSAIIGRYERNEITPSVEVAAKIADALDVSLDYLVGASSFVVKDKKMLHRLELLEKIDNDDRETILKVVDNYLTSAQLQSTTKKLKQKA
;
A
#
# COMPACT_ATOMS: atom_id res chain seq x y z
N LYS A 1 22.34 -6.15 10.52
CA LYS A 1 23.04 -4.83 10.40
C LYS A 1 22.15 -3.72 9.86
N ALA A 2 21.31 -3.94 8.83
CA ALA A 2 20.47 -2.90 8.21
C ALA A 2 19.61 -2.06 9.18
N VAL A 3 19.06 -2.69 10.23
CA VAL A 3 18.15 -2.04 11.20
C VAL A 3 18.87 -1.63 12.50
N GLY A 4 20.18 -1.88 12.63
CA GLY A 4 20.93 -1.57 13.86
C GLY A 4 20.58 -2.44 15.08
N THR A 5 19.91 -3.58 14.88
CA THR A 5 19.58 -4.56 15.93
C THR A 5 20.10 -5.97 15.60
N SER A 6 20.06 -6.87 16.58
CA SER A 6 20.49 -8.27 16.43
C SER A 6 19.39 -9.14 15.82
N SER A 7 19.79 -10.24 15.15
CA SER A 7 18.84 -11.19 14.56
C SER A 7 17.92 -11.83 15.59
N ALA A 8 18.42 -12.03 16.82
CA ALA A 8 17.61 -12.53 17.93
C ALA A 8 16.46 -11.56 18.25
N ILE A 9 16.74 -10.25 18.32
CA ILE A 9 15.73 -9.21 18.59
C ILE A 9 14.71 -9.12 17.45
N ILE A 10 15.13 -9.22 16.18
CA ILE A 10 14.19 -9.30 15.04
C ILE A 10 13.22 -10.46 15.22
N GLY A 11 13.72 -11.66 15.54
CA GLY A 11 12.86 -12.83 15.76
C GLY A 11 11.86 -12.63 16.91
N ARG A 12 12.22 -11.86 17.94
CA ARG A 12 11.27 -11.52 19.01
C ARG A 12 10.19 -10.54 18.56
N TYR A 13 10.49 -9.62 17.64
CA TYR A 13 9.48 -8.76 17.01
C TYR A 13 8.50 -9.60 16.17
N GLU A 14 9.00 -10.52 15.35
CA GLU A 14 8.17 -11.38 14.49
C GLU A 14 7.23 -12.30 15.29
N ARG A 15 7.65 -12.71 16.50
CA ARG A 15 6.84 -13.52 17.42
C ARG A 15 5.99 -12.70 18.39
N ASN A 16 5.94 -11.37 18.22
CA ASN A 16 5.20 -10.45 19.10
C ASN A 16 5.60 -10.53 20.58
N GLU A 17 6.82 -10.99 20.89
CA GLU A 17 7.32 -11.06 22.28
C GLU A 17 7.72 -9.67 22.81
N ILE A 18 8.14 -8.78 21.90
CA ILE A 18 8.43 -7.37 22.15
C ILE A 18 7.98 -6.55 20.95
N THR A 19 7.68 -5.28 21.18
CA THR A 19 7.30 -4.32 20.14
C THR A 19 8.50 -3.44 19.79
N PRO A 20 8.82 -3.23 18.49
CA PRO A 20 9.87 -2.29 18.11
C PRO A 20 9.48 -0.85 18.49
N SER A 21 10.47 0.00 18.79
CA SER A 21 10.22 1.43 18.85
C SER A 21 9.87 1.97 17.45
N VAL A 22 9.27 3.16 17.38
CA VAL A 22 8.92 3.81 16.10
C VAL A 22 10.15 3.95 15.19
N GLU A 23 11.30 4.34 15.74
CA GLU A 23 12.55 4.48 14.98
C GLU A 23 13.03 3.13 14.42
N VAL A 24 12.93 2.06 15.19
CA VAL A 24 13.30 0.72 14.73
C VAL A 24 12.32 0.22 13.67
N ALA A 25 11.02 0.44 13.87
CA ALA A 25 10.00 0.08 12.88
C ALA A 25 10.21 0.82 11.55
N ALA A 26 10.52 2.12 11.58
CA ALA A 26 10.86 2.88 10.38
C ALA A 26 12.09 2.29 9.65
N LYS A 27 13.16 1.97 10.38
CA LYS A 27 14.35 1.31 9.79
C LYS A 27 14.04 -0.07 9.21
N ILE A 28 13.12 -0.83 9.80
CA ILE A 28 12.65 -2.11 9.24
C ILE A 28 11.89 -1.87 7.93
N ALA A 29 10.97 -0.91 7.91
CA ALA A 29 10.17 -0.58 6.74
C ALA A 29 11.05 -0.15 5.55
N ASP A 30 12.01 0.74 5.80
CA ASP A 30 12.99 1.17 4.81
C ASP A 30 13.85 0.01 4.28
N ALA A 31 14.33 -0.86 5.17
CA ALA A 31 15.14 -2.01 4.79
C ALA A 31 14.38 -3.05 3.95
N LEU A 32 13.04 -3.09 4.06
CA LEU A 32 12.15 -3.98 3.32
C LEU A 32 11.52 -3.32 2.09
N ASP A 33 11.81 -2.04 1.84
CA ASP A 33 11.21 -1.23 0.76
C ASP A 33 9.67 -1.24 0.81
N VAL A 34 9.12 -1.07 2.02
CA VAL A 34 7.67 -0.98 2.29
C VAL A 34 7.35 0.25 3.13
N SER A 35 6.09 0.67 3.16
CA SER A 35 5.64 1.73 4.07
C SER A 35 5.53 1.22 5.50
N LEU A 36 5.65 2.14 6.48
CA LEU A 36 5.42 1.82 7.88
C LEU A 36 4.00 1.28 8.12
N ASP A 37 3.00 1.85 7.46
CA ASP A 37 1.60 1.38 7.55
C ASP A 37 1.45 -0.05 7.06
N TYR A 38 2.17 -0.44 6.00
CA TYR A 38 2.18 -1.82 5.53
C TYR A 38 2.90 -2.74 6.52
N LEU A 39 4.03 -2.30 7.08
CA LEU A 39 4.80 -3.07 8.05
C LEU A 39 3.98 -3.41 9.30
N VAL A 40 3.16 -2.47 9.79
CA VAL A 40 2.32 -2.67 10.98
C VAL A 40 0.93 -3.26 10.66
N GLY A 41 0.66 -3.57 9.39
CA GLY A 41 -0.61 -4.14 8.95
C GLY A 41 -1.79 -3.16 8.91
N ALA A 42 -1.55 -1.85 9.01
CA ALA A 42 -2.56 -0.80 8.83
C ALA A 42 -2.95 -0.62 7.35
N SER A 43 -2.09 -1.04 6.43
CA SER A 43 -2.41 -1.19 5.00
C SER A 43 -2.12 -2.62 4.55
N SER A 44 -3.04 -3.22 3.81
CA SER A 44 -2.83 -4.53 3.17
C SER A 44 -2.13 -4.43 1.81
N PHE A 45 -1.87 -3.21 1.33
CA PHE A 45 -1.40 -2.97 -0.03
C PHE A 45 -0.05 -2.26 -0.06
N VAL A 46 0.93 -2.88 -0.75
CA VAL A 46 2.17 -2.21 -1.15
C VAL A 46 2.03 -1.76 -2.59
N VAL A 47 2.09 -0.46 -2.84
CA VAL A 47 2.23 0.08 -4.20
C VAL A 47 3.68 -0.12 -4.65
N LYS A 48 3.99 -1.29 -5.24
CA LYS A 48 5.34 -1.56 -5.77
C LYS A 48 5.61 -0.94 -7.15
N ASP A 49 4.55 -0.53 -7.85
CA ASP A 49 4.67 0.07 -9.18
C ASP A 49 5.10 1.54 -9.09
N LYS A 50 6.37 1.81 -9.42
CA LYS A 50 6.94 3.17 -9.47
C LYS A 50 6.17 4.12 -10.38
N LYS A 51 5.60 3.62 -11.49
CA LYS A 51 4.78 4.46 -12.37
C LYS A 51 3.47 4.87 -11.71
N MET A 52 2.89 3.99 -10.89
CA MET A 52 1.67 4.32 -10.15
C MET A 52 1.95 5.34 -9.06
N LEU A 53 3.04 5.15 -8.30
CA LEU A 53 3.48 6.13 -7.30
C LEU A 53 3.70 7.52 -7.90
N HIS A 54 4.37 7.61 -9.04
CA HIS A 54 4.58 8.89 -9.71
C HIS A 54 3.27 9.56 -10.15
N ARG A 55 2.26 8.79 -10.59
CA ARG A 55 0.93 9.35 -10.91
C ARG A 55 0.24 9.92 -9.67
N LEU A 56 0.34 9.23 -8.52
CA LEU A 56 -0.19 9.74 -7.25
C LEU A 56 0.51 11.03 -6.83
N GLU A 57 1.83 11.10 -6.98
CA GLU A 57 2.62 12.31 -6.71
C GLU A 57 2.20 13.48 -7.61
N LEU A 58 1.96 13.23 -8.91
CA LEU A 58 1.46 14.26 -9.82
C LEU A 58 0.05 14.72 -9.44
N LEU A 59 -0.83 13.81 -9.03
CA LEU A 59 -2.19 14.14 -8.58
C LEU A 59 -2.21 15.06 -7.35
N GLU A 60 -1.19 15.01 -6.49
CA GLU A 60 -1.08 15.92 -5.34
C GLU A 60 -0.58 17.32 -5.72
N LYS A 61 0.06 17.48 -6.89
CA LYS A 61 0.73 18.73 -7.31
C LYS A 61 -0.09 19.58 -8.29
N ILE A 62 -1.18 19.06 -8.82
CA ILE A 62 -2.02 19.75 -9.80
C ILE A 62 -3.20 20.48 -9.14
N ASP A 63 -3.82 21.40 -9.88
CA ASP A 63 -4.98 22.16 -9.43
C ASP A 63 -6.18 21.26 -9.07
N ASN A 64 -7.00 21.73 -8.13
CA ASN A 64 -8.10 20.96 -7.55
C ASN A 64 -9.15 20.53 -8.60
N ASP A 65 -9.45 21.38 -9.58
CA ASP A 65 -10.49 21.10 -10.60
C ASP A 65 -10.06 19.97 -11.54
N ASP A 66 -8.80 19.97 -11.98
CA ASP A 66 -8.22 18.92 -12.81
C ASP A 66 -8.10 17.61 -12.01
N ARG A 67 -7.65 17.70 -10.77
CA ARG A 67 -7.56 16.56 -9.84
C ARG A 67 -8.92 15.89 -9.65
N GLU A 68 -9.96 16.68 -9.37
CA GLU A 68 -11.31 16.18 -9.18
C GLU A 68 -11.83 15.48 -10.44
N THR A 69 -11.59 16.07 -11.61
CA THR A 69 -11.99 15.49 -12.89
C THR A 69 -11.30 14.15 -13.13
N ILE A 70 -9.99 14.05 -12.90
CA ILE A 70 -9.24 12.80 -13.07
C ILE A 70 -9.78 11.72 -12.13
N LEU A 71 -10.01 12.05 -10.86
CA LEU A 71 -10.54 11.10 -9.89
C LEU A 71 -11.94 10.60 -10.27
N LYS A 72 -12.84 11.49 -10.72
CA LYS A 72 -14.16 11.08 -11.23
C LYS A 72 -14.07 10.09 -12.38
N VAL A 73 -13.16 10.32 -13.32
CA VAL A 73 -12.94 9.39 -14.45
C VAL A 73 -12.46 8.04 -13.94
N VAL A 74 -11.44 8.03 -13.07
CA VAL A 74 -10.90 6.81 -12.46
C VAL A 74 -12.00 6.01 -11.75
N ASP A 75 -12.81 6.66 -10.92
CA ASP A 75 -13.88 6.03 -10.14
C ASP A 75 -14.95 5.39 -11.04
N ASN A 76 -15.35 6.09 -12.11
CA ASN A 76 -16.31 5.57 -13.09
C ASN A 76 -15.80 4.31 -13.79
N TYR A 77 -14.51 4.29 -14.18
CA TYR A 77 -13.90 3.13 -14.81
C TYR A 77 -13.73 1.97 -13.83
N LEU A 78 -13.31 2.23 -12.58
CA LEU A 78 -13.19 1.20 -11.55
C LEU A 78 -14.55 0.55 -11.24
N THR A 79 -15.59 1.35 -11.09
CA THR A 79 -16.96 0.87 -10.88
C THR A 79 -17.41 -0.02 -12.04
N SER A 80 -17.20 0.43 -13.28
CA SER A 80 -17.53 -0.33 -14.48
C SER A 80 -16.78 -1.67 -14.55
N ALA A 81 -15.49 -1.67 -14.25
CA ALA A 81 -14.67 -2.89 -14.23
C ALA A 81 -15.12 -3.88 -13.14
N GLN A 82 -15.44 -3.39 -11.95
CA GLN A 82 -15.96 -4.22 -10.86
C GLN A 82 -17.29 -4.87 -11.23
N LEU A 83 -18.23 -4.10 -11.80
CA LEU A 83 -19.52 -4.62 -12.27
C LEU A 83 -19.34 -5.74 -13.29
N GLN A 84 -18.50 -5.52 -14.31
CA GLN A 84 -18.19 -6.55 -15.31
C GLN A 84 -17.61 -7.83 -14.69
N SER A 85 -16.69 -7.68 -13.74
CA SER A 85 -16.09 -8.83 -13.04
C SER A 85 -17.13 -9.64 -12.25
N THR A 86 -18.07 -8.97 -11.60
CA THR A 86 -19.15 -9.58 -10.83
C THR A 86 -20.13 -10.31 -11.74
N THR A 87 -20.57 -9.67 -12.83
CA THR A 87 -21.45 -10.30 -13.82
C THR A 87 -20.80 -11.55 -14.43
N LYS A 88 -19.49 -11.50 -14.72
CA LYS A 88 -18.75 -12.67 -15.24
C LYS A 88 -18.75 -13.83 -14.24
N LYS A 89 -18.51 -13.56 -12.95
CA LYS A 89 -18.54 -14.58 -11.89
C LYS A 89 -19.92 -15.20 -11.72
N LEU A 90 -20.99 -14.41 -11.84
CA LEU A 90 -22.37 -14.90 -11.75
C LEU A 90 -22.71 -15.83 -12.92
N LYS A 91 -22.32 -15.48 -14.15
CA LYS A 91 -22.52 -16.32 -15.35
C LYS A 91 -21.74 -17.64 -15.33
N GLN A 92 -20.65 -17.73 -14.56
CA GLN A 92 -19.83 -18.96 -14.44
C GLN A 92 -20.37 -19.93 -13.38
N LYS A 93 -21.27 -19.47 -12.50
CA LYS A 93 -21.88 -20.29 -11.44
C LYS A 93 -23.29 -20.78 -11.78
N ALA A 94 -23.89 -20.26 -12.85
CA ALA A 94 -25.15 -20.72 -13.43
C ALA A 94 -24.86 -21.75 -14.52
#